data_AF-I0KVY3-F1
#
_entry.id   AF-I0KVY3-F1
#
_cell.length_a   1.000
_cell.length_b   1.000
_cell.length_c   1.000
_cell.angle_alpha   90.00
_cell.angle_beta   90.00
_cell.angle_gamma   90.00
#
_symmetry.space_group_name_H-M   'P 1'
#
loop_
_entity.id
_entity.type
_entity.pdbx_description
1 polymer ?
#
loop_
_entity_poly.entity_id
_entity_poly.type
_entity_poly.pdbx_seq_one_letter_code
_entity_poly.pdbx_strand_id
1 'polypeptide(L)'
;MSALTAVAAAGAAVAVLVFSGTGASAAEAPVNLGTAANFSVLAGERVTNTGPSFLAQSLGVSPGSAATGFPPGVVAGEIHLADAVALQAKNDLTTAYNDAAGRTPFTNLPAELGGTTLTPGVYRIGAAQLTGTLTLDSQNDPAAVFIFQIASTLVTASGSSVVFINGASPCNVYWQVGSSATIGTGSRFMGNILAQTSIAMNTGATLQGRALARTGEVTLDTNTINAPACLQPTGTPTSTPTGTPTGTPTSTPTGTPTGTPTGQPTGTPTGQPTGTPTGQPTGTPTGQPTVAPTRTELPVTGGRGGGGLLPALSAVGSIAVASGAALLLLVRRRRQLES
;
A
#
# COMPACT_ATOMS: atom_id res chain seq x y z
N MET A 1 -32.25 59.69 66.51
CA MET A 1 -32.80 59.27 65.20
C MET A 1 -31.89 59.81 64.13
N SER A 2 -31.11 58.94 63.47
CA SER A 2 -30.59 59.08 62.10
C SER A 2 -29.84 57.79 61.79
N ALA A 3 -30.35 57.07 60.79
CA ALA A 3 -30.19 55.65 60.60
C ALA A 3 -28.83 55.25 59.97
N LEU A 4 -28.32 54.10 60.43
CA LEU A 4 -27.39 53.25 59.67
C LEU A 4 -28.00 52.93 58.30
N THR A 5 -27.23 53.09 57.24
CA THR A 5 -27.49 52.40 55.96
C THR A 5 -26.18 51.79 55.47
N ALA A 6 -26.13 50.46 55.57
CA ALA A 6 -25.15 49.63 54.90
C ALA A 6 -25.55 49.49 53.42
N VAL A 7 -24.59 49.66 52.52
CA VAL A 7 -24.75 49.24 51.12
C VAL A 7 -23.61 48.31 50.77
N ALA A 8 -24.00 47.13 50.32
CA ALA A 8 -23.21 45.94 50.09
C ALA A 8 -22.22 46.09 48.93
N ALA A 9 -21.01 45.55 49.12
CA ALA A 9 -20.05 45.34 48.05
C ALA A 9 -20.50 44.16 47.17
N ALA A 10 -20.93 44.45 45.94
CA ALA A 10 -21.17 43.43 44.93
C ALA A 10 -19.84 43.06 44.25
N GLY A 11 -19.21 41.99 44.71
CA GLY A 11 -18.08 41.37 44.02
C GLY A 11 -18.57 40.59 42.80
N ALA A 12 -18.29 41.09 41.60
CA ALA A 12 -18.52 40.36 40.37
C ALA A 12 -17.37 39.34 40.17
N ALA A 13 -17.63 38.07 40.50
CA ALA A 13 -16.74 36.98 40.15
C ALA A 13 -16.85 36.71 38.63
N VAL A 14 -15.85 37.15 37.86
CA VAL A 14 -15.70 36.75 36.45
C VAL A 14 -15.10 35.35 36.45
N ALA A 15 -15.94 34.34 36.26
CA ALA A 15 -15.49 32.98 35.99
C ALA A 15 -14.90 32.93 34.57
N VAL A 16 -13.57 32.95 34.47
CA VAL A 16 -12.87 32.61 33.22
C VAL A 16 -13.05 31.12 33.00
N LEU A 17 -14.00 30.75 32.15
CA LEU A 17 -14.11 29.41 31.59
C LEU A 17 -12.89 29.17 30.69
N VAL A 18 -11.86 28.55 31.25
CA VAL A 18 -10.79 27.93 30.46
C VAL A 18 -11.42 26.77 29.72
N PHE A 19 -11.87 27.02 28.49
CA PHE A 19 -12.13 25.94 27.54
C PHE A 19 -10.78 25.29 27.24
N SER A 20 -10.43 24.26 28.01
CA SER A 20 -9.49 23.24 27.58
C SER A 20 -10.14 22.52 26.41
N GLY A 21 -10.10 23.14 25.23
CA GLY A 21 -10.49 22.49 23.99
C GLY A 21 -9.58 21.29 23.81
N THR A 22 -10.03 20.12 24.23
CA THR A 22 -9.51 18.86 23.76
C THR A 22 -9.81 18.84 22.27
N GLY A 23 -8.91 19.38 21.45
CA GLY A 23 -8.98 19.28 20.02
C GLY A 23 -9.04 17.80 19.68
N ALA A 24 -10.23 17.33 19.28
CA ALA A 24 -10.38 16.01 18.71
C ALA A 24 -9.57 16.00 17.41
N SER A 25 -8.36 15.45 17.46
CA SER A 25 -7.56 15.22 16.28
C SER A 25 -8.18 14.02 15.56
N ALA A 26 -8.95 14.28 14.51
CA ALA A 26 -9.41 13.21 13.64
C ALA A 26 -8.18 12.54 13.00
N ALA A 27 -8.13 11.21 13.01
CA ALA A 27 -7.07 10.47 12.35
C ALA A 27 -7.05 10.83 10.85
N GLU A 28 -5.86 11.10 10.31
CA GLU A 28 -5.68 11.46 8.90
C GLU A 28 -6.14 10.30 8.01
N ALA A 29 -6.99 10.58 7.01
CA ALA A 29 -7.48 9.55 6.12
C ALA A 29 -6.40 9.12 5.10
N PRO A 30 -6.33 7.84 4.68
CA PRO A 30 -5.41 7.41 3.64
C PRO A 30 -5.62 8.17 2.32
N VAL A 31 -4.58 8.29 1.50
CA VAL A 31 -4.67 8.86 0.15
C VAL A 31 -5.20 7.79 -0.80
N ASN A 32 -6.27 8.11 -1.53
CA ASN A 32 -6.87 7.17 -2.47
C ASN A 32 -6.07 7.13 -3.78
N LEU A 33 -5.40 6.00 -4.04
CA LEU A 33 -4.62 5.78 -5.27
C LEU A 33 -5.47 5.36 -6.47
N GLY A 34 -6.76 5.06 -6.29
CA GLY A 34 -7.61 4.52 -7.36
C GLY A 34 -6.98 3.30 -8.03
N THR A 35 -7.02 3.26 -9.37
CA THR A 35 -6.42 2.19 -10.17
C THR A 35 -4.89 2.18 -10.14
N ALA A 36 -4.23 3.28 -9.75
CA ALA A 36 -2.78 3.31 -9.56
C ALA A 36 -2.32 2.37 -8.42
N ALA A 37 -3.23 1.95 -7.53
CA ALA A 37 -2.94 0.96 -6.48
C ALA A 37 -2.53 -0.43 -7.03
N ASN A 38 -2.85 -0.72 -8.29
CA ASN A 38 -2.56 -2.02 -8.91
C ASN A 38 -1.16 -2.09 -9.54
N PHE A 39 -0.37 -1.02 -9.43
CA PHE A 39 0.95 -0.92 -10.06
C PHE A 39 2.06 -0.89 -9.03
N SER A 40 3.12 -1.67 -9.27
CA SER A 40 4.40 -1.50 -8.57
C SER A 40 5.14 -0.30 -9.13
N VAL A 41 5.06 -0.11 -10.45
CA VAL A 41 5.69 1.00 -11.17
C VAL A 41 4.69 1.61 -12.14
N LEU A 42 4.56 2.93 -12.12
CA LEU A 42 3.79 3.70 -13.08
C LEU A 42 4.61 4.92 -13.51
N ALA A 43 4.90 5.07 -14.81
CA ALA A 43 5.73 6.14 -15.36
C ALA A 43 4.99 6.99 -16.39
N GLY A 44 5.46 8.23 -16.62
CA GLY A 44 4.92 9.13 -17.65
C GLY A 44 5.58 8.92 -19.01
N GLU A 45 6.91 8.88 -19.02
CA GLU A 45 7.70 8.78 -20.25
C GLU A 45 8.09 7.35 -20.60
N ARG A 46 8.79 6.66 -19.69
CA ARG A 46 9.28 5.29 -19.89
C ARG A 46 9.67 4.64 -18.57
N VAL A 47 9.83 3.33 -18.59
CA VAL A 47 10.53 2.57 -17.54
C VAL A 47 11.80 1.96 -18.13
N THR A 48 12.91 2.05 -17.41
CA THR A 48 14.16 1.40 -17.81
C THR A 48 14.70 0.59 -16.65
N ASN A 49 14.99 -0.68 -16.90
CA ASN A 49 15.55 -1.59 -15.92
C ASN A 49 16.94 -2.09 -16.34
N THR A 50 17.85 -2.15 -15.37
CA THR A 50 19.14 -2.84 -15.45
C THR A 50 19.16 -3.98 -14.44
N GLY A 51 19.70 -5.14 -14.80
CA GLY A 51 19.83 -6.27 -13.88
C GLY A 51 18.50 -6.92 -13.46
N PRO A 52 18.55 -7.94 -12.58
CA PRO A 52 17.40 -8.77 -12.25
C PRO A 52 16.49 -8.09 -11.21
N SER A 53 15.71 -7.10 -11.64
CA SER A 53 14.67 -6.50 -10.80
C SER A 53 13.41 -7.36 -10.73
N PHE A 54 12.65 -7.25 -9.65
CA PHE A 54 11.36 -7.90 -9.46
C PHE A 54 10.29 -6.86 -9.08
N LEU A 55 9.18 -6.85 -9.83
CA LEU A 55 8.00 -6.05 -9.56
C LEU A 55 6.83 -6.97 -9.20
N ALA A 56 6.30 -6.84 -7.98
CA ALA A 56 5.26 -7.73 -7.47
C ALA A 56 3.86 -7.49 -8.06
N GLN A 57 3.61 -6.31 -8.63
CA GLN A 57 2.36 -5.94 -9.29
C GLN A 57 2.64 -5.45 -10.72
N SER A 58 1.64 -4.88 -11.38
CA SER A 58 1.75 -4.42 -12.77
C SER A 58 2.76 -3.28 -12.96
N LEU A 59 3.24 -3.16 -14.19
CA LEU A 59 4.06 -2.04 -14.69
C LEU A 59 3.22 -1.23 -15.69
N GLY A 60 3.17 0.09 -15.53
CA GLY A 60 2.42 0.97 -16.43
C GLY A 60 3.26 2.13 -16.97
N VAL A 61 3.04 2.49 -18.24
CA VAL A 61 3.57 3.73 -18.84
C VAL A 61 2.47 4.41 -19.66
N SER A 62 2.23 5.69 -19.39
CA SER A 62 1.36 6.54 -20.21
C SER A 62 1.63 8.03 -19.90
N PRO A 63 1.66 8.93 -20.90
CA PRO A 63 1.36 8.70 -22.33
C PRO A 63 2.51 8.04 -23.12
N GLY A 64 3.69 7.89 -22.52
CA GLY A 64 4.78 7.12 -23.11
C GLY A 64 4.43 5.64 -23.29
N SER A 65 5.24 4.92 -24.06
CA SER A 65 4.93 3.55 -24.48
C SER A 65 6.12 2.59 -24.35
N ALA A 66 7.17 2.97 -23.61
CA ALA A 66 8.41 2.20 -23.54
C ALA A 66 8.68 1.67 -22.14
N ALA A 67 8.89 0.35 -22.04
CA ALA A 67 9.48 -0.30 -20.89
C ALA A 67 10.59 -1.23 -21.36
N THR A 68 11.85 -0.93 -21.00
CA THR A 68 13.03 -1.68 -21.43
C THR A 68 13.69 -2.39 -20.25
N GLY A 69 14.36 -3.51 -20.52
CA GLY A 69 15.05 -4.30 -19.49
C GLY A 69 14.20 -5.35 -18.77
N PHE A 70 13.06 -5.74 -19.36
CA PHE A 70 12.20 -6.84 -18.91
C PHE A 70 12.05 -7.85 -20.06
N PRO A 71 12.93 -8.87 -20.20
CA PRO A 71 13.98 -9.35 -19.26
C PRO A 71 15.28 -8.51 -19.23
N PRO A 72 16.17 -8.67 -18.22
CA PRO A 72 16.13 -9.68 -17.13
C PRO A 72 15.22 -9.30 -15.95
N GLY A 73 14.70 -8.08 -15.92
CA GLY A 73 13.66 -7.72 -14.94
C GLY A 73 12.41 -8.58 -15.13
N VAL A 74 11.70 -8.83 -14.03
CA VAL A 74 10.48 -9.62 -14.00
C VAL A 74 9.34 -8.79 -13.43
N VAL A 75 8.19 -8.82 -14.10
CA VAL A 75 6.92 -8.25 -13.63
C VAL A 75 5.98 -9.41 -13.33
N ALA A 76 5.46 -9.48 -12.10
CA ALA A 76 4.52 -10.53 -11.71
C ALA A 76 3.08 -10.24 -12.19
N GLY A 77 2.75 -8.96 -12.35
CA GLY A 77 1.50 -8.51 -12.98
C GLY A 77 1.63 -8.31 -14.49
N GLU A 78 0.71 -7.52 -15.06
CA GLU A 78 0.71 -7.17 -16.48
C GLU A 78 1.57 -5.95 -16.78
N ILE A 79 2.01 -5.83 -18.03
CA ILE A 79 2.72 -4.66 -18.55
C ILE A 79 1.75 -3.86 -19.43
N HIS A 80 1.39 -2.65 -19.00
CA HIS A 80 0.47 -1.74 -19.68
C HIS A 80 1.23 -0.55 -20.29
N LEU A 81 1.29 -0.48 -21.62
CA LEU A 81 2.05 0.56 -22.34
C LEU A 81 1.12 1.36 -23.26
N ALA A 82 0.95 2.65 -22.97
CA ALA A 82 0.09 3.56 -23.71
C ALA A 82 -1.35 3.04 -23.94
N ASP A 83 -1.86 2.22 -23.03
CA ASP A 83 -3.22 1.69 -23.08
C ASP A 83 -4.18 2.45 -22.14
N ALA A 84 -5.46 2.09 -22.18
CA ALA A 84 -6.50 2.70 -21.37
C ALA A 84 -6.33 2.45 -19.86
N VAL A 85 -5.74 1.31 -19.47
CA VAL A 85 -5.52 0.95 -18.07
C VAL A 85 -4.42 1.82 -17.47
N ALA A 86 -3.28 1.94 -18.15
CA ALA A 86 -2.21 2.85 -17.77
C ALA A 86 -2.70 4.30 -17.78
N LEU A 87 -3.45 4.73 -18.80
CA LEU A 87 -4.00 6.08 -18.86
C LEU A 87 -4.90 6.40 -17.65
N GLN A 88 -5.82 5.50 -17.29
CA GLN A 88 -6.68 5.70 -16.11
C GLN A 88 -5.85 5.75 -14.82
N ALA A 89 -4.87 4.86 -14.67
CA ALA A 89 -3.98 4.87 -13.51
C ALA A 89 -3.19 6.18 -13.39
N LYS A 90 -2.80 6.81 -14.51
CA LYS A 90 -2.14 8.13 -14.51
C LYS A 90 -3.06 9.27 -14.07
N ASN A 91 -4.34 9.20 -14.43
CA ASN A 91 -5.34 10.16 -13.97
C ASN A 91 -5.57 10.02 -12.47
N ASP A 92 -5.72 8.78 -11.99
CA ASP A 92 -5.90 8.49 -10.56
C ASP A 92 -4.65 8.87 -9.75
N LEU A 93 -3.44 8.63 -10.28
CA LEU A 93 -2.19 9.10 -9.68
C LEU A 93 -2.14 10.63 -9.57
N THR A 94 -2.64 11.35 -10.58
CA THR A 94 -2.72 12.82 -10.53
C THR A 94 -3.67 13.28 -9.43
N THR A 95 -4.84 12.63 -9.30
CA THR A 95 -5.79 12.91 -8.22
C THR A 95 -5.15 12.65 -6.85
N ALA A 96 -4.51 11.49 -6.66
CA ALA A 96 -3.83 11.12 -5.42
C ALA A 96 -2.68 12.07 -5.06
N TYR A 97 -1.90 12.50 -6.05
CA TYR A 97 -0.82 13.46 -5.86
C TYR A 97 -1.35 14.81 -5.37
N ASN A 98 -2.41 15.32 -6.00
CA ASN A 98 -3.03 16.59 -5.62
C ASN A 98 -3.70 16.52 -4.25
N ASP A 99 -4.35 15.39 -3.93
CA ASP A 99 -4.89 15.10 -2.60
C ASP A 99 -3.79 15.16 -1.53
N ALA A 100 -2.72 14.37 -1.71
CA ALA A 100 -1.59 14.33 -0.79
C ALA A 100 -0.92 15.71 -0.62
N ALA A 101 -0.72 16.47 -1.70
CA ALA A 101 -0.14 17.81 -1.68
C ALA A 101 -1.03 18.84 -0.96
N GLY A 102 -2.35 18.64 -0.98
CA GLY A 102 -3.35 19.54 -0.41
C GLY A 102 -3.65 19.30 1.07
N ARG A 103 -3.20 18.19 1.68
CA ARG A 103 -3.52 17.85 3.07
C ARG A 103 -3.05 18.90 4.08
N THR A 104 -3.90 19.16 5.07
CA THR A 104 -3.69 20.08 6.20
C THR A 104 -4.48 19.59 7.42
N PRO A 105 -4.07 19.88 8.67
CA PRO A 105 -2.87 20.63 9.05
C PRO A 105 -1.58 19.81 8.84
N PHE A 106 -0.43 20.48 8.76
CA PHE A 106 0.87 19.83 8.58
C PHE A 106 1.90 20.37 9.57
N THR A 107 2.94 19.57 9.82
CA THR A 107 4.13 19.94 10.60
C THR A 107 5.31 20.15 9.67
N ASN A 108 6.05 21.26 9.83
CA ASN A 108 7.27 21.47 9.06
C ASN A 108 8.42 20.64 9.65
N LEU A 109 9.17 19.95 8.80
CA LEU A 109 10.37 19.21 9.17
C LEU A 109 11.62 19.81 8.52
N PRO A 110 12.81 19.61 9.12
CA PRO A 110 14.07 19.90 8.45
C PRO A 110 14.26 19.02 7.21
N ALA A 111 15.30 19.34 6.43
CA ALA A 111 15.64 18.58 5.22
C ALA A 111 16.02 17.12 5.52
N GLU A 112 16.78 16.87 6.58
CA GLU A 112 17.23 15.53 6.96
C GLU A 112 16.19 14.81 7.81
N LEU A 113 15.81 13.60 7.39
CA LEU A 113 14.84 12.72 8.05
C LEU A 113 15.50 11.61 8.88
N GLY A 114 16.77 11.32 8.61
CA GLY A 114 17.55 10.31 9.30
C GLY A 114 17.73 10.59 10.79
N GLY A 115 17.64 9.54 11.60
CA GLY A 115 17.73 9.61 13.06
C GLY A 115 16.47 10.13 13.74
N THR A 116 15.40 10.40 12.99
CA THR A 116 14.14 10.89 13.54
C THR A 116 13.12 9.77 13.74
N THR A 117 12.22 9.99 14.70
CA THR A 117 11.01 9.18 14.90
C THR A 117 9.81 10.09 14.73
N LEU A 118 8.90 9.72 13.82
CA LEU A 118 7.70 10.47 13.51
C LEU A 118 6.47 9.65 13.89
N THR A 119 5.46 10.32 14.44
CA THR A 119 4.12 9.76 14.70
C THR A 119 3.22 9.96 13.47
N PRO A 120 1.99 9.43 13.44
CA PRO A 120 1.11 9.61 12.29
C PRO A 120 0.80 11.10 12.05
N GLY A 121 0.75 11.53 10.80
CA GLY A 121 0.47 12.92 10.44
C GLY A 121 0.95 13.34 9.05
N VAL A 122 0.74 14.63 8.76
CA VAL A 122 1.15 15.28 7.52
C VAL A 122 2.38 16.15 7.78
N TYR A 123 3.42 16.00 6.95
CA TYR A 123 4.72 16.63 7.13
C TYR A 123 5.13 17.40 5.89
N ARG A 124 5.55 18.66 6.03
CA ARG A 124 6.11 19.48 4.94
C ARG A 124 7.62 19.58 5.04
N ILE A 125 8.28 19.32 3.91
CA ILE A 125 9.74 19.41 3.77
C ILE A 125 10.05 20.15 2.47
N GLY A 126 11.10 20.98 2.47
CA GLY A 126 11.59 21.64 1.26
C GLY A 126 12.20 20.63 0.28
N ALA A 127 13.45 20.25 0.52
CA ALA A 127 14.11 19.12 -0.13
C ALA A 127 14.42 18.08 0.95
N ALA A 128 13.97 16.85 0.77
CA ALA A 128 14.12 15.78 1.74
C ALA A 128 15.40 14.98 1.46
N GLN A 129 16.16 14.76 2.52
CA GLN A 129 17.31 13.86 2.57
C GLN A 129 17.01 12.79 3.61
N LEU A 130 17.47 11.57 3.34
CA LEU A 130 17.44 10.48 4.31
C LEU A 130 18.83 9.86 4.39
N THR A 131 19.48 10.08 5.53
CA THR A 131 20.76 9.46 5.87
C THR A 131 20.58 8.54 7.08
N GLY A 132 20.72 7.23 6.89
CA GLY A 132 20.51 6.26 7.96
C GLY A 132 19.05 5.84 8.09
N THR A 133 18.49 5.89 9.30
CA THR A 133 17.15 5.33 9.58
C THR A 133 16.14 6.42 9.90
N LEU A 134 15.00 6.42 9.20
CA LEU A 134 13.78 7.10 9.61
C LEU A 134 12.84 6.09 10.27
N THR A 135 12.35 6.42 11.46
CA THR A 135 11.40 5.58 12.19
C THR A 135 9.99 6.17 12.11
N LEU A 136 9.03 5.37 11.68
CA LEU A 136 7.60 5.69 11.71
C LEU A 136 6.97 4.91 12.87
N ASP A 137 6.55 5.63 13.89
CA ASP A 137 5.87 5.09 15.07
C ASP A 137 4.36 5.19 14.85
N SER A 138 3.71 4.06 14.60
CA SER A 138 2.25 4.04 14.40
C SER A 138 1.46 4.11 15.71
N GLN A 139 2.14 4.14 16.86
CA GLN A 139 1.51 4.25 18.19
C GLN A 139 0.45 3.17 18.46
N ASN A 140 0.65 1.96 17.94
CA ASN A 140 -0.29 0.82 18.00
C ASN A 140 -1.56 0.99 17.18
N ASP A 141 -1.57 1.94 16.23
CA ASP A 141 -2.66 2.12 15.29
C ASP A 141 -2.33 1.49 13.92
N PRO A 142 -2.99 0.37 13.53
CA PRO A 142 -2.81 -0.21 12.20
C PRO A 142 -3.34 0.68 11.06
N ALA A 143 -4.20 1.65 11.38
CA ALA A 143 -4.71 2.64 10.45
C ALA A 143 -3.83 3.91 10.35
N ALA A 144 -2.73 3.99 11.11
CA ALA A 144 -1.82 5.14 11.10
C ALA A 144 -1.43 5.59 9.69
N VAL A 145 -1.55 6.89 9.42
CA VAL A 145 -1.25 7.51 8.13
C VAL A 145 -0.09 8.49 8.25
N PHE A 146 0.85 8.39 7.31
CA PHE A 146 2.00 9.28 7.19
C PHE A 146 2.02 9.89 5.79
N ILE A 147 1.93 11.21 5.70
CA ILE A 147 1.96 11.93 4.43
C ILE A 147 3.12 12.91 4.44
N PHE A 148 4.08 12.71 3.54
CA PHE A 148 5.21 13.60 3.34
C PHE A 148 4.95 14.45 2.08
N GLN A 149 4.78 15.74 2.29
CA GLN A 149 4.67 16.78 1.26
C GLN A 149 6.05 17.40 1.05
N ILE A 150 6.75 16.94 0.02
CA ILE A 150 8.12 17.35 -0.28
C ILE A 150 8.08 18.32 -1.46
N ALA A 151 8.45 19.58 -1.24
CA ALA A 151 8.34 20.62 -2.27
C ALA A 151 9.30 20.41 -3.45
N SER A 152 10.44 19.77 -3.22
CA SER A 152 11.50 19.56 -4.21
C SER A 152 11.86 18.08 -4.33
N THR A 153 13.10 17.68 -4.08
CA THR A 153 13.61 16.31 -4.26
C THR A 153 13.48 15.48 -2.98
N LEU A 154 13.38 14.16 -3.15
CA LEU A 154 13.60 13.17 -2.10
C LEU A 154 14.84 12.37 -2.47
N VAL A 155 15.86 12.36 -1.62
CA VAL A 155 17.09 11.60 -1.87
C VAL A 155 17.45 10.78 -0.64
N THR A 156 17.74 9.49 -0.81
CA THR A 156 18.28 8.66 0.27
C THR A 156 19.76 8.39 0.02
N ALA A 157 20.57 8.46 1.08
CA ALA A 157 21.94 7.95 1.05
C ALA A 157 21.93 6.42 0.90
N SER A 158 23.05 5.83 0.44
CA SER A 158 23.19 4.38 0.33
C SER A 158 22.94 3.68 1.67
N GLY A 159 22.22 2.57 1.65
CA GLY A 159 21.91 1.77 2.84
C GLY A 159 20.92 2.42 3.80
N SER A 160 20.23 3.49 3.40
CA SER A 160 19.22 4.13 4.26
C SER A 160 17.97 3.26 4.42
N SER A 161 17.21 3.49 5.49
CA SER A 161 16.04 2.68 5.82
C SER A 161 14.88 3.52 6.34
N VAL A 162 13.68 3.14 5.95
CA VAL A 162 12.43 3.54 6.62
C VAL A 162 11.92 2.32 7.37
N VAL A 163 11.71 2.45 8.67
CA VAL A 163 11.28 1.35 9.54
C VAL A 163 10.01 1.72 10.29
N PHE A 164 9.19 0.72 10.60
CA PHE A 164 8.02 0.87 11.47
C PHE A 164 8.30 0.32 12.86
N ILE A 165 7.74 0.99 13.86
CA ILE A 165 7.60 0.46 15.21
C ILE A 165 6.14 0.53 15.66
N ASN A 166 5.83 -0.26 16.70
CA ASN A 166 4.53 -0.25 17.39
C ASN A 166 3.31 -0.49 16.47
N GLY A 167 3.40 -1.35 15.45
CA GLY A 167 2.28 -1.67 14.54
C GLY A 167 2.62 -1.29 13.08
N ALA A 168 2.59 -2.25 12.16
CA ALA A 168 3.12 -2.04 10.81
C ALA A 168 2.00 -1.95 9.76
N SER A 169 1.84 -0.80 9.12
CA SER A 169 1.05 -0.70 7.87
C SER A 169 1.75 0.23 6.88
N PRO A 170 2.70 -0.29 6.06
CA PRO A 170 3.34 0.49 4.99
C PRO A 170 2.36 0.99 3.92
N CYS A 171 1.11 0.49 3.88
CA CYS A 171 0.10 0.93 2.91
C CYS A 171 -0.26 2.40 3.03
N ASN A 172 -0.17 2.94 4.25
CA ASN A 172 -0.64 4.27 4.59
C ASN A 172 0.50 5.31 4.65
N VAL A 173 1.63 5.03 4.00
CA VAL A 173 2.74 5.98 3.85
C VAL A 173 2.74 6.53 2.44
N TYR A 174 2.73 7.86 2.32
CA TYR A 174 2.66 8.56 1.05
C TYR A 174 3.76 9.62 0.99
N TRP A 175 4.54 9.56 -0.08
CA TRP A 175 5.62 10.50 -0.37
C TRP A 175 5.23 11.30 -1.61
N GLN A 176 4.58 12.44 -1.40
CA GLN A 176 4.32 13.40 -2.48
C GLN A 176 5.61 14.20 -2.72
N VAL A 177 6.20 14.05 -3.90
CA VAL A 177 7.49 14.67 -4.24
C VAL A 177 7.31 15.67 -5.37
N GLY A 178 7.62 16.94 -5.10
CA GLY A 178 7.41 18.09 -5.99
C GLY A 178 8.27 18.06 -7.26
N SER A 179 9.36 17.30 -7.25
CA SER A 179 10.21 17.06 -8.42
C SER A 179 10.46 15.57 -8.63
N SER A 180 11.65 15.07 -8.28
CA SER A 180 12.07 13.69 -8.49
C SER A 180 12.52 13.04 -7.19
N ALA A 181 12.40 11.71 -7.13
CA ALA A 181 12.92 10.90 -6.04
C ALA A 181 14.12 10.07 -6.49
N THR A 182 15.10 9.91 -5.61
CA THR A 182 16.26 9.03 -5.79
C THR A 182 16.44 8.17 -4.55
N ILE A 183 16.25 6.86 -4.72
CA ILE A 183 16.45 5.88 -3.68
C ILE A 183 17.86 5.29 -3.85
N GLY A 184 18.74 5.61 -2.90
CA GLY A 184 20.15 5.23 -2.92
C GLY A 184 20.38 3.72 -2.85
N THR A 185 21.56 3.30 -3.29
CA THR A 185 21.99 1.90 -3.40
C THR A 185 21.74 1.12 -2.10
N GLY A 186 21.11 -0.05 -2.21
CA GLY A 186 20.86 -0.93 -1.07
C GLY A 186 19.91 -0.35 0.01
N SER A 187 19.22 0.76 -0.26
CA SER A 187 18.25 1.32 0.70
C SER A 187 17.01 0.44 0.82
N ARG A 188 16.41 0.42 2.02
CA ARG A 188 15.14 -0.27 2.32
C ARG A 188 14.06 0.78 2.54
N PHE A 189 13.29 1.06 1.50
CA PHE A 189 12.29 2.12 1.51
C PHE A 189 10.87 1.56 1.68
N MET A 190 9.97 2.36 2.25
CA MET A 190 8.59 1.97 2.50
C MET A 190 7.62 3.07 2.08
N GLY A 191 6.47 2.67 1.53
CA GLY A 191 5.39 3.57 1.16
C GLY A 191 5.23 3.80 -0.33
N ASN A 192 4.28 4.65 -0.66
CA ASN A 192 3.92 5.00 -2.02
C ASN A 192 4.65 6.29 -2.39
N ILE A 193 5.55 6.23 -3.38
CA ILE A 193 6.22 7.42 -3.90
C ILE A 193 5.40 7.98 -5.05
N LEU A 194 4.90 9.21 -4.90
CA LEU A 194 4.15 9.96 -5.89
C LEU A 194 5.02 11.14 -6.34
N ALA A 195 5.90 10.91 -7.31
CA ALA A 195 6.81 11.94 -7.82
C ALA A 195 6.21 12.72 -8.98
N GLN A 196 6.45 14.03 -9.01
CA GLN A 196 6.00 14.89 -10.10
C GLN A 196 6.69 14.54 -11.41
N THR A 197 8.01 14.32 -11.38
CA THR A 197 8.85 14.10 -12.55
C THR A 197 9.31 12.65 -12.60
N SER A 198 10.48 12.32 -12.06
CA SER A 198 11.07 10.97 -12.22
C SER A 198 11.34 10.29 -10.88
N ILE A 199 11.50 8.97 -10.92
CA ILE A 199 11.96 8.16 -9.79
C ILE A 199 13.15 7.32 -10.24
N ALA A 200 14.27 7.46 -9.55
CA ALA A 200 15.43 6.59 -9.73
C ALA A 200 15.58 5.67 -8.52
N MET A 201 15.58 4.36 -8.75
CA MET A 201 15.97 3.37 -7.75
C MET A 201 17.34 2.82 -8.12
N ASN A 202 18.34 3.15 -7.31
CA ASN A 202 19.70 2.69 -7.54
C ASN A 202 19.87 1.22 -7.15
N THR A 203 21.01 0.64 -7.53
CA THR A 203 21.31 -0.79 -7.43
C THR A 203 20.89 -1.41 -6.10
N GLY A 204 20.08 -2.46 -6.13
CA GLY A 204 19.78 -3.26 -4.95
C GLY A 204 18.86 -2.59 -3.92
N ALA A 205 18.32 -1.40 -4.21
CA ALA A 205 17.30 -0.80 -3.35
C ALA A 205 16.02 -1.65 -3.34
N THR A 206 15.38 -1.77 -2.19
CA THR A 206 14.09 -2.45 -2.02
C THR A 206 13.01 -1.46 -1.62
N LEU A 207 11.80 -1.68 -2.12
CA LEU A 207 10.63 -0.85 -1.84
C LEU A 207 9.46 -1.73 -1.42
N GLN A 208 8.96 -1.54 -0.20
CA GLN A 208 7.66 -2.05 0.22
C GLN A 208 6.60 -0.99 -0.08
N GLY A 209 6.03 -1.03 -1.29
CA GLY A 209 5.15 0.03 -1.76
C GLY A 209 5.18 0.19 -3.27
N ARG A 210 5.23 1.44 -3.75
CA ARG A 210 5.02 1.77 -5.17
C ARG A 210 5.91 2.92 -5.63
N ALA A 211 6.40 2.85 -6.86
CA ALA A 211 7.13 3.93 -7.53
C ALA A 211 6.26 4.54 -8.65
N LEU A 212 5.59 5.66 -8.35
CA LEU A 212 4.59 6.28 -9.21
C LEU A 212 5.07 7.67 -9.66
N ALA A 213 5.63 7.75 -10.87
CA ALA A 213 6.11 8.98 -11.50
C ALA A 213 5.02 9.57 -12.40
N ARG A 214 4.64 10.85 -12.19
CA ARG A 214 3.56 11.51 -12.92
C ARG A 214 3.92 11.87 -14.36
N THR A 215 5.11 12.40 -14.60
CA THR A 215 5.45 12.91 -15.95
C THR A 215 6.70 12.28 -16.54
N GLY A 216 7.72 12.01 -15.74
CA GLY A 216 9.00 11.48 -16.20
C GLY A 216 9.10 9.96 -16.17
N GLU A 217 10.33 9.48 -16.08
CA GLU A 217 10.67 8.06 -16.12
C GLU A 217 10.80 7.42 -14.73
N VAL A 218 10.75 6.08 -14.72
CA VAL A 218 11.22 5.28 -13.58
C VAL A 218 12.42 4.46 -14.01
N THR A 219 13.56 4.65 -13.34
CA THR A 219 14.78 3.86 -13.58
C THR A 219 15.03 2.89 -12.43
N LEU A 220 15.37 1.65 -12.79
CA LEU A 220 15.59 0.55 -11.86
C LEU A 220 16.95 -0.11 -12.15
N ASP A 221 17.61 -0.55 -11.10
CA ASP A 221 18.78 -1.42 -11.15
C ASP A 221 18.71 -2.49 -10.05
N THR A 222 18.48 -3.74 -10.44
CA THR A 222 18.50 -4.89 -9.52
C THR A 222 17.64 -4.67 -8.27
N ASN A 223 16.42 -4.15 -8.44
CA ASN A 223 15.54 -3.73 -7.36
C ASN A 223 14.45 -4.75 -7.06
N THR A 224 13.93 -4.74 -5.84
CA THR A 224 12.73 -5.49 -5.46
C THR A 224 11.64 -4.52 -5.01
N ILE A 225 10.53 -4.48 -5.74
CA ILE A 225 9.34 -3.71 -5.37
C ILE A 225 8.21 -4.67 -5.01
N ASN A 226 7.93 -4.76 -3.72
CA ASN A 226 6.87 -5.61 -3.17
C ASN A 226 5.57 -4.81 -3.03
N ALA A 227 4.44 -5.47 -3.27
CA ALA A 227 3.13 -4.89 -2.96
C ALA A 227 3.08 -4.53 -1.47
N PRO A 228 2.55 -3.35 -1.09
CA PRO A 228 2.53 -2.97 0.32
C PRO A 228 1.65 -3.94 1.12
N ALA A 229 2.19 -4.43 2.23
CA ALA A 229 1.49 -5.36 3.11
C ALA A 229 0.61 -4.55 4.07
N CYS A 230 -0.71 -4.58 3.90
CA CYS A 230 -1.62 -3.89 4.80
C CYS A 230 -2.02 -4.85 5.91
N LEU A 231 -1.73 -4.51 7.17
CA LEU A 231 -2.46 -5.10 8.28
C LEU A 231 -3.85 -4.46 8.28
N GLN A 232 -4.82 -5.15 7.69
CA GLN A 232 -6.21 -4.70 7.75
C GLN A 232 -6.65 -4.72 9.23
N PRO A 233 -7.29 -3.66 9.75
CA PRO A 233 -7.90 -3.73 11.07
C PRO A 233 -8.92 -4.87 11.07
N THR A 234 -8.70 -5.89 11.90
CA THR A 234 -9.65 -7.01 12.09
C THR A 234 -10.89 -6.61 12.90
N GLY A 235 -11.14 -5.30 13.05
CA GLY A 235 -12.35 -4.80 13.69
C GLY A 235 -13.54 -4.88 12.76
N THR A 236 -14.18 -6.04 12.66
CA THR A 236 -15.63 -6.05 12.45
C THR A 236 -16.25 -5.16 13.54
N PRO A 237 -17.08 -4.15 13.22
CA PRO A 237 -17.79 -3.42 14.25
C PRO A 237 -18.76 -4.40 14.93
N THR A 238 -18.37 -4.94 16.08
CA THR A 238 -19.28 -5.66 16.96
C THR A 238 -20.14 -4.64 17.71
N SER A 239 -20.98 -3.91 16.98
CA SER A 239 -22.10 -3.20 17.58
C SER A 239 -23.36 -4.01 17.35
N THR A 240 -23.49 -5.14 18.07
CA THR A 240 -24.83 -5.63 18.43
C THR A 240 -25.37 -4.65 19.47
N PRO A 241 -26.41 -3.85 19.16
CA PRO A 241 -27.04 -3.03 20.18
C PRO A 241 -27.76 -4.00 21.14
N THR A 242 -27.30 -4.12 22.38
CA THR A 242 -27.99 -4.84 23.46
C THR A 242 -29.11 -4.01 24.11
N GLY A 243 -29.54 -2.92 23.48
CA GLY A 243 -30.68 -2.13 23.95
C GLY A 243 -32.00 -2.70 23.44
N THR A 244 -32.70 -3.47 24.26
CA THR A 244 -34.14 -3.76 24.09
C THR A 244 -34.90 -2.42 24.13
N PRO A 245 -35.70 -2.04 23.12
CA PRO A 245 -36.52 -0.84 23.21
C PRO A 245 -37.66 -1.09 24.21
N THR A 246 -37.60 -0.48 25.39
CA THR A 246 -38.66 -0.53 26.42
C THR A 246 -39.71 0.59 26.29
N GLY A 247 -39.78 1.27 25.14
CA GLY A 247 -40.83 2.25 24.87
C GLY A 247 -42.06 1.61 24.20
N THR A 248 -43.12 1.37 24.95
CA THR A 248 -44.47 1.18 24.40
C THR A 248 -44.91 2.47 23.68
N PRO A 249 -45.33 2.44 22.41
CA PRO A 249 -45.83 3.64 21.74
C PRO A 249 -47.25 3.96 22.26
N THR A 250 -47.36 4.91 23.18
CA THR A 250 -48.63 5.57 23.53
C THR A 250 -48.84 6.80 22.67
N SER A 251 -49.39 6.60 21.48
CA SER A 251 -50.11 7.68 20.78
C SER A 251 -51.25 7.08 19.95
N THR A 252 -52.46 7.24 20.45
CA THR A 252 -53.71 7.00 19.74
C THR A 252 -53.91 8.12 18.70
N PRO A 253 -54.08 7.83 17.39
CA PRO A 253 -54.42 8.86 16.42
C PRO A 253 -55.90 9.26 16.58
N THR A 254 -56.19 10.51 16.95
CA THR A 254 -57.57 11.07 17.03
C THR A 254 -58.00 11.86 15.80
N GLY A 255 -57.44 11.58 14.61
CA GLY A 255 -57.86 12.22 13.37
C GLY A 255 -58.81 11.35 12.55
N THR A 256 -60.11 11.67 12.55
CA THR A 256 -61.08 11.17 11.57
C THR A 256 -60.82 11.83 10.21
N PRO A 257 -60.55 11.07 9.12
CA PRO A 257 -60.44 11.65 7.78
C PRO A 257 -61.85 12.01 7.25
N THR A 258 -62.09 13.27 6.90
CA THR A 258 -63.36 13.77 6.31
C THR A 258 -63.26 14.04 4.80
N GLY A 259 -62.36 13.37 4.08
CA GLY A 259 -62.24 13.51 2.63
C GLY A 259 -62.83 12.32 1.87
N THR A 260 -63.95 12.50 1.17
CA THR A 260 -64.47 11.57 0.14
C THR A 260 -63.57 11.64 -1.10
N PRO A 261 -62.89 10.55 -1.53
CA PRO A 261 -62.11 10.56 -2.76
C PRO A 261 -63.06 10.43 -3.97
N THR A 262 -63.24 11.52 -4.72
CA THR A 262 -63.80 11.47 -6.07
C THR A 262 -62.64 11.52 -7.05
N GLY A 263 -62.24 10.35 -7.55
CA GLY A 263 -61.17 10.23 -8.54
C GLY A 263 -60.77 8.79 -8.76
N GLN A 264 -61.27 8.19 -9.84
CA GLN A 264 -60.90 6.87 -10.34
C GLN A 264 -59.47 6.90 -10.92
N PRO A 265 -58.50 6.13 -10.40
CA PRO A 265 -57.21 5.96 -11.06
C PRO A 265 -57.30 4.81 -12.07
N THR A 266 -57.31 5.14 -13.36
CA THR A 266 -57.01 4.21 -14.45
C THR A 266 -55.49 4.05 -14.55
N GLY A 267 -54.97 2.93 -14.05
CA GLY A 267 -53.57 2.56 -14.23
C GLY A 267 -53.31 1.16 -13.68
N THR A 268 -53.12 0.18 -14.56
CA THR A 268 -52.74 -1.20 -14.26
C THR A 268 -51.28 -1.26 -13.79
N PRO A 269 -50.97 -1.74 -12.57
CA PRO A 269 -49.60 -1.99 -12.15
C PRO A 269 -49.14 -3.37 -12.64
N THR A 270 -48.22 -3.41 -13.60
CA THR A 270 -47.43 -4.61 -13.92
C THR A 270 -46.18 -4.64 -13.05
N GLY A 271 -46.21 -5.45 -11.99
CA GLY A 271 -45.04 -5.74 -11.17
C GLY A 271 -45.32 -6.92 -10.24
N GLN A 272 -44.82 -8.10 -10.60
CA GLN A 272 -44.87 -9.32 -9.79
C GLN A 272 -43.57 -9.43 -8.97
N PRO A 273 -43.61 -9.34 -7.63
CA PRO A 273 -42.46 -9.70 -6.79
C PRO A 273 -42.46 -11.22 -6.56
N THR A 274 -41.47 -11.93 -7.11
CA THR A 274 -41.18 -13.32 -6.75
C THR A 274 -40.07 -13.34 -5.69
N GLY A 275 -40.46 -13.58 -4.44
CA GLY A 275 -39.52 -13.81 -3.35
C GLY A 275 -40.25 -14.25 -2.08
N THR A 276 -40.42 -15.56 -1.91
CA THR A 276 -40.89 -16.21 -0.68
C THR A 276 -39.69 -16.82 0.05
N PRO A 277 -39.31 -16.31 1.24
CA PRO A 277 -38.43 -17.03 2.15
C PRO A 277 -39.28 -17.75 3.22
N THR A 278 -39.44 -19.06 3.10
CA THR A 278 -39.88 -19.92 4.22
C THR A 278 -38.66 -20.66 4.76
N GLY A 279 -38.05 -20.11 5.82
CA GLY A 279 -37.15 -20.86 6.67
C GLY A 279 -37.95 -21.67 7.69
N GLN A 280 -37.68 -22.97 7.79
CA GLN A 280 -38.05 -23.78 8.95
C GLN A 280 -36.82 -24.62 9.37
N PRO A 281 -36.27 -24.46 10.58
CA PRO A 281 -35.22 -25.32 11.10
C PRO A 281 -35.80 -26.37 12.07
N THR A 282 -35.38 -27.63 11.94
CA THR A 282 -35.49 -28.65 13.00
C THR A 282 -34.33 -29.66 12.86
N GLY A 283 -33.49 -29.79 13.90
CA GLY A 283 -32.45 -30.84 14.05
C GLY A 283 -33.07 -32.23 14.34
N THR A 284 -32.36 -33.35 14.57
CA THR A 284 -30.94 -33.80 14.58
C THR A 284 -30.99 -35.35 14.82
N PRO A 285 -29.85 -36.08 14.99
CA PRO A 285 -29.33 -37.17 14.14
C PRO A 285 -29.84 -38.62 14.46
N THR A 286 -29.48 -39.65 13.66
CA THR A 286 -29.25 -41.05 14.12
C THR A 286 -28.88 -42.04 12.98
N GLY A 287 -27.80 -42.83 13.15
CA GLY A 287 -27.68 -44.21 12.62
C GLY A 287 -26.78 -44.53 11.40
N GLN A 288 -25.54 -44.99 11.67
CA GLN A 288 -24.76 -45.98 10.85
C GLN A 288 -25.33 -47.42 11.13
N PRO A 289 -25.01 -48.57 10.44
CA PRO A 289 -24.00 -48.88 9.41
C PRO A 289 -24.34 -49.94 8.31
N THR A 290 -23.36 -50.24 7.42
CA THR A 290 -23.09 -51.53 6.65
C THR A 290 -24.02 -51.81 5.44
N VAL A 291 -23.59 -52.17 4.20
CA VAL A 291 -22.71 -53.27 3.73
C VAL A 291 -22.18 -52.98 2.29
N ALA A 292 -20.98 -53.47 1.96
CA ALA A 292 -20.39 -53.59 0.60
C ALA A 292 -20.81 -54.91 -0.10
N PRO A 293 -20.74 -55.07 -1.45
CA PRO A 293 -19.57 -55.72 -2.07
C PRO A 293 -19.23 -55.22 -3.51
N THR A 294 -17.95 -55.05 -3.87
CA THR A 294 -17.00 -55.99 -4.52
C THR A 294 -17.15 -56.16 -6.05
N ARG A 295 -16.09 -55.78 -6.78
CA ARG A 295 -15.31 -56.57 -7.77
C ARG A 295 -14.31 -55.64 -8.48
N THR A 296 -13.10 -55.99 -8.90
CA THR A 296 -12.21 -57.15 -8.70
C THR A 296 -10.86 -56.71 -9.30
N GLU A 297 -9.80 -56.89 -8.50
CA GLU A 297 -8.36 -57.11 -8.75
C GLU A 297 -7.92 -57.61 -10.15
N LEU A 298 -6.67 -57.62 -10.66
CA LEU A 298 -5.24 -57.33 -10.31
C LEU A 298 -4.43 -57.70 -11.63
N PRO A 299 -3.08 -57.77 -11.76
CA PRO A 299 -1.99 -57.73 -10.76
C PRO A 299 -0.77 -56.85 -11.07
N VAL A 300 -0.07 -56.44 -10.01
CA VAL A 300 1.37 -56.16 -10.04
C VAL A 300 2.04 -57.17 -9.10
N THR A 301 2.75 -58.13 -9.68
CA THR A 301 3.80 -58.93 -9.01
C THR A 301 4.95 -57.97 -8.66
N GLY A 302 5.35 -57.74 -7.40
CA GLY A 302 5.95 -58.68 -6.45
C GLY A 302 7.46 -58.78 -6.75
N GLY A 303 8.43 -58.62 -5.85
CA GLY A 303 8.48 -58.37 -4.41
C GLY A 303 9.90 -58.70 -3.91
N ARG A 304 10.33 -58.00 -2.85
CA ARG A 304 11.23 -58.41 -1.75
C ARG A 304 12.60 -59.10 -2.02
N GLY A 305 13.61 -58.61 -1.29
CA GLY A 305 14.66 -59.46 -0.71
C GLY A 305 16.01 -58.77 -0.56
N GLY A 306 16.53 -58.67 0.66
CA GLY A 306 17.73 -57.90 1.00
C GLY A 306 19.05 -58.69 1.00
N GLY A 307 20.11 -57.98 1.44
CA GLY A 307 21.34 -58.57 1.99
C GLY A 307 22.63 -58.27 1.23
N GLY A 308 23.61 -57.67 1.91
CA GLY A 308 25.03 -58.04 1.77
C GLY A 308 25.98 -57.16 0.93
N LEU A 309 26.87 -56.46 1.64
CA LEU A 309 28.35 -56.40 1.46
C LEU A 309 28.98 -56.03 0.08
N LEU A 310 29.68 -54.87 0.06
CA LEU A 310 31.02 -54.49 -0.51
C LEU A 310 31.69 -55.31 -1.66
N PRO A 311 32.71 -54.81 -2.40
CA PRO A 311 33.23 -53.45 -2.70
C PRO A 311 33.61 -53.24 -4.21
N ALA A 312 34.48 -52.26 -4.50
CA ALA A 312 35.33 -52.05 -5.70
C ALA A 312 34.82 -51.06 -6.77
N LEU A 313 35.34 -49.83 -6.84
CA LEU A 313 36.61 -49.33 -7.42
C LEU A 313 36.51 -48.94 -8.91
N SER A 314 36.49 -47.64 -9.16
CA SER A 314 37.28 -46.90 -10.17
C SER A 314 36.91 -45.42 -10.01
N ALA A 315 37.79 -44.54 -9.49
CA ALA A 315 38.89 -43.88 -10.20
C ALA A 315 38.37 -43.29 -11.52
N VAL A 316 38.30 -41.98 -11.76
CA VAL A 316 39.29 -40.89 -11.66
C VAL A 316 38.45 -39.60 -11.60
N GLY A 317 38.63 -38.65 -10.69
CA GLY A 317 39.83 -37.84 -10.49
C GLY A 317 39.49 -36.41 -10.89
N SER A 318 39.02 -35.65 -9.90
CA SER A 318 38.76 -34.22 -9.96
C SER A 318 40.06 -33.40 -9.93
N ILE A 319 39.94 -32.13 -10.32
CA ILE A 319 40.58 -30.92 -9.72
C ILE A 319 41.40 -30.06 -10.69
N ALA A 320 40.99 -28.79 -10.64
CA ALA A 320 41.52 -27.56 -11.20
C ALA A 320 43.02 -27.27 -10.95
N VAL A 321 43.57 -26.27 -11.66
CA VAL A 321 44.19 -25.06 -11.08
C VAL A 321 44.67 -24.10 -12.19
N ALA A 322 44.63 -22.82 -11.85
CA ALA A 322 44.83 -21.60 -12.62
C ALA A 322 46.25 -21.31 -13.17
N SER A 323 46.33 -20.40 -14.14
CA SER A 323 47.43 -19.45 -14.49
C SER A 323 46.88 -18.56 -15.63
N GLY A 324 47.05 -17.24 -15.76
CA GLY A 324 48.05 -16.29 -15.27
C GLY A 324 48.58 -15.46 -16.45
N ALA A 325 48.27 -14.16 -16.46
CA ALA A 325 48.56 -13.03 -17.35
C ALA A 325 49.80 -12.96 -18.30
N ALA A 326 49.62 -12.05 -19.30
CA ALA A 326 50.59 -11.14 -19.95
C ALA A 326 51.34 -11.58 -21.23
N LEU A 327 51.04 -10.95 -22.37
CA LEU A 327 52.06 -10.37 -23.26
C LEU A 327 51.48 -9.32 -24.22
N LEU A 328 52.01 -8.10 -24.11
CA LEU A 328 51.78 -6.92 -24.92
C LEU A 328 53.14 -6.58 -25.54
N LEU A 329 53.16 -6.12 -26.81
CA LEU A 329 54.26 -5.56 -27.61
C LEU A 329 54.63 -6.39 -28.85
N LEU A 330 54.10 -5.96 -30.00
CA LEU A 330 54.87 -5.58 -31.21
C LEU A 330 53.87 -5.39 -32.36
N VAL A 331 53.75 -4.15 -32.85
CA VAL A 331 53.58 -3.73 -34.27
C VAL A 331 53.19 -2.24 -34.24
N ARG A 332 54.22 -1.41 -34.10
CA ARG A 332 54.20 0.01 -34.49
C ARG A 332 55.53 0.32 -35.14
N ARG A 333 55.62 0.13 -36.46
CA ARG A 333 56.53 0.89 -37.36
C ARG A 333 56.30 0.46 -38.81
N ARG A 334 55.54 1.25 -39.57
CA ARG A 334 55.72 1.51 -41.02
C ARG A 334 54.64 2.48 -41.50
N ARG A 335 54.87 3.78 -41.27
CA ARG A 335 54.30 4.89 -42.06
C ARG A 335 55.16 6.13 -41.86
N GLN A 336 56.30 6.15 -42.56
CA GLN A 336 57.01 7.34 -43.04
C GLN A 336 57.89 6.84 -44.21
N LEU A 337 57.98 7.64 -45.28
CA LEU A 337 58.70 7.47 -46.54
C LEU A 337 57.84 7.06 -47.76
N GLU A 338 57.25 8.08 -48.38
CA GLU A 338 57.09 8.32 -49.84
C GLU A 338 56.69 9.82 -49.91
N SER A 339 57.61 10.76 -50.13
CA SER A 339 58.10 11.21 -51.46
C SER A 339 58.30 10.13 -52.51
#